data_AF-A0A966TE32-F1
#
_entry.id   AF-A0A966TE32-F1
#
_cell.length_a   1.000
_cell.length_b   1.000
_cell.length_c   1.000
_cell.angle_alpha   90.00
_cell.angle_beta   90.00
_cell.angle_gamma   90.00
#
_symmetry.space_group_name_H-M   'P 1'
#
loop_
_entity.id
_entity.type
_entity.pdbx_description
1 polymer ?
#
loop_
_entity_poly.entity_id
_entity_poly.type
_entity_poly.pdbx_seq_one_letter_code
_entity_poly.pdbx_strand_id
1 'polypeptide(L)' 'MTDPRAQLSPSRFPGAIGEWARFDGPAGTQMVDVAIRAASEWSASGNNANTHGAFAQAHATDALLERARVVVGQLLDA' A
#
# COMPACT_ATOMS: atom_id res chain seq x y z
N MET A 1 -19.13 3.99 -17.05
CA MET A 1 -17.67 3.96 -16.84
C MET A 1 -17.28 5.29 -16.23
N THR A 2 -16.85 5.31 -14.96
CA THR A 2 -16.47 6.54 -14.25
C THR A 2 -15.20 7.11 -14.89
N ASP A 3 -15.10 8.45 -14.99
CA ASP A 3 -13.90 9.10 -15.50
C ASP A 3 -12.67 8.70 -14.65
N PRO A 4 -11.66 8.00 -15.20
CA PRO A 4 -10.49 7.59 -14.42
C PRO A 4 -9.71 8.79 -13.87
N ARG A 5 -9.83 9.97 -14.47
CA ARG A 5 -9.24 11.21 -13.94
C ARG A 5 -9.90 11.67 -12.65
N ALA A 6 -11.15 11.28 -12.38
CA ALA A 6 -11.83 11.59 -11.12
C ALA A 6 -11.20 10.89 -9.90
N GLN A 7 -10.34 9.87 -10.12
CA GLN A 7 -9.59 9.18 -9.07
C GLN A 7 -8.26 9.86 -8.72
N LEU A 8 -7.78 10.78 -9.57
CA LEU A 8 -6.52 11.50 -9.39
C LEU A 8 -6.75 12.78 -8.58
N SER A 9 -7.22 12.63 -7.34
CA SER A 9 -7.31 13.76 -6.42
C SER A 9 -5.97 13.97 -5.70
N PRO A 10 -5.38 15.18 -5.70
CA PRO A 10 -4.19 15.50 -4.90
C PRO A 10 -4.35 15.18 -3.41
N SER A 11 -5.59 15.20 -2.89
CA SER A 11 -5.87 14.83 -1.49
C SER A 11 -5.53 13.38 -1.15
N ARG A 12 -5.45 12.49 -2.15
CA ARG A 12 -5.04 11.09 -1.96
C ARG A 12 -3.53 10.91 -1.86
N PHE A 13 -2.73 11.93 -2.21
CA PHE A 13 -1.27 11.90 -2.19
C PHE A 13 -0.74 13.01 -1.28
N PRO A 14 -0.75 12.82 0.05
CA PRO A 14 -0.42 13.89 0.99
C PRO A 14 1.00 14.44 0.79
N GLY A 15 1.97 13.60 0.39
CA GLY A 15 3.35 14.03 0.10
C GLY A 15 3.50 14.86 -1.19
N ALA A 16 2.47 14.91 -2.03
CA ALA A 16 2.43 15.74 -3.24
C ALA A 16 1.78 17.12 -3.00
N ILE A 17 1.20 17.37 -1.83
CA ILE A 17 0.62 18.67 -1.48
C ILE A 17 1.74 19.64 -1.11
N GLY A 18 1.76 20.81 -1.75
CA GLY A 18 2.73 21.87 -1.46
C GLY A 18 2.92 22.83 -2.63
N GLU A 19 3.95 23.65 -2.55
CA GLU A 19 4.26 24.69 -3.55
C GLU A 19 4.98 24.16 -4.80
N TRP A 20 5.49 22.92 -4.75
CA TRP A 20 6.33 22.35 -5.79
C TRP A 20 5.59 21.35 -6.66
N ALA A 21 5.65 21.54 -7.97
CA ALA A 21 5.27 20.50 -8.92
C ALA A 21 6.36 19.41 -8.97
N ARG A 22 5.97 18.16 -8.71
CA ARG A 22 6.86 16.99 -8.65
C ARG A 22 6.90 16.28 -9.99
N PHE A 23 7.98 16.47 -10.74
CA PHE A 23 8.24 15.81 -12.03
C PHE A 23 9.28 14.67 -11.91
N ASP A 24 9.51 14.19 -10.70
CA ASP A 24 10.52 13.20 -10.32
C ASP A 24 9.93 11.80 -10.08
N GLY A 25 8.69 11.54 -10.54
CA GLY A 25 8.03 10.24 -10.42
C GLY A 25 8.87 9.02 -10.82
N PRO A 26 9.72 9.07 -11.88
CA PRO A 26 10.62 7.97 -12.22
C PRO A 26 11.64 7.59 -11.14
N ALA A 27 12.01 8.51 -10.25
CA ALA A 27 12.90 8.22 -9.11
C ALA A 27 12.13 7.58 -7.93
N GLY A 28 10.82 7.77 -7.89
CA GLY A 28 9.94 7.26 -6.84
C GLY A 28 8.65 8.08 -6.78
N THR A 29 7.51 7.39 -6.76
CA THR A 29 6.21 8.04 -6.64
C THR A 29 5.92 8.44 -5.20
N GLN A 30 5.18 9.54 -4.99
CA GLN A 30 4.60 9.84 -3.70
C GLN A 30 3.59 8.76 -3.29
N MET A 31 3.59 8.38 -2.01
CA MET A 31 2.67 7.36 -1.49
C MET A 31 1.22 7.85 -1.48
N VAL A 32 0.30 6.97 -1.84
CA VAL A 32 -1.14 7.20 -1.65
C VAL A 32 -1.51 7.03 -0.18
N ASP A 33 -2.47 7.82 0.31
CA ASP A 33 -2.93 7.88 1.71
C ASP A 33 -3.27 6.51 2.32
N VAL A 34 -3.92 5.64 1.58
CA VAL A 34 -4.31 4.30 2.02
C VAL A 34 -3.11 3.39 2.23
N ALA A 35 -2.04 3.56 1.45
CA ALA A 35 -0.81 2.80 1.62
C ALA A 35 -0.07 3.25 2.89
N ILE A 36 -0.03 4.57 3.15
CA ILE A 36 0.53 5.13 4.38
C ILE A 36 -0.22 4.58 5.59
N ARG A 37 -1.55 4.69 5.58
CA ARG A 37 -2.41 4.21 6.66
C ARG A 37 -2.23 2.71 6.90
N ALA A 38 -2.25 1.88 5.86
CA ALA A 38 -2.08 0.44 5.99
C ALA A 38 -0.71 0.07 6.59
N ALA A 39 0.37 0.75 6.18
CA ALA A 39 1.70 0.52 6.73
C ALA A 39 1.80 0.95 8.21
N SER A 40 1.20 2.08 8.56
CA SER A 40 1.14 2.56 9.95
C SER A 40 0.30 1.63 10.83
N GLU A 41 -0.88 1.23 10.38
CA GLU A 41 -1.76 0.31 11.09
C GLU A 41 -1.08 -1.05 11.32
N TRP A 42 -0.42 -1.61 10.29
CA TRP A 42 0.33 -2.86 10.44
C TRP A 42 1.44 -2.74 11.47
N SER A 43 2.26 -1.68 11.36
CA SER A 43 3.37 -1.42 12.29
C SER A 43 2.88 -1.26 13.74
N ALA A 44 1.72 -0.64 13.95
CA ALA A 44 1.13 -0.45 15.27
C ALA A 44 0.35 -1.67 15.79
N SER A 45 0.02 -2.64 14.94
CA SER A 45 -0.90 -3.73 15.28
C SER A 45 -0.34 -4.78 16.24
N GLY A 46 0.99 -4.89 16.38
CA GLY A 46 1.64 -5.99 17.09
C GLY A 46 1.59 -7.34 16.35
N ASN A 47 1.07 -7.37 15.11
CA ASN A 47 0.99 -8.60 14.30
C ASN A 47 2.29 -8.93 13.54
N ASN A 48 3.29 -8.05 13.59
CA ASN A 48 4.52 -8.24 12.86
C ASN A 48 5.32 -9.43 13.43
N ALA A 49 5.45 -10.50 12.64
CA ALA A 49 6.18 -11.70 12.98
C ALA A 49 6.80 -12.33 11.74
N ASN A 50 7.58 -13.40 11.94
CA ASN A 50 7.94 -14.30 10.85
C ASN A 50 6.73 -15.14 10.39
N THR A 51 6.85 -15.76 9.23
CA THR A 51 5.83 -16.62 8.62
C THR A 51 5.89 -18.05 9.15
N HIS A 52 4.80 -18.81 8.98
CA HIS A 52 4.71 -20.26 9.26
C HIS A 52 4.99 -20.70 10.71
N GLY A 53 4.94 -19.77 11.67
CA GLY A 53 5.03 -20.05 13.11
C GLY A 53 3.72 -20.55 13.70
N ALA A 54 3.77 -21.05 14.94
CA ALA A 54 2.59 -21.53 15.67
C ALA A 54 1.76 -20.42 16.36
N PHE A 55 2.26 -19.18 16.35
CA PHE A 55 1.60 -18.05 16.99
C PHE A 55 0.65 -17.32 16.04
N ALA A 56 -0.39 -16.68 16.59
CA ALA A 56 -1.40 -15.95 15.82
C ALA A 56 -0.80 -14.88 14.90
N GLN A 57 0.28 -14.21 15.31
CA GLN A 57 0.97 -13.18 14.55
C GLN A 57 1.64 -13.74 13.28
N ALA A 58 2.13 -14.98 13.35
CA ALA A 58 2.71 -15.64 12.18
C ALA A 58 1.62 -15.92 11.13
N HIS A 59 0.45 -16.41 11.56
CA HIS A 59 -0.71 -16.58 10.68
C HIS A 59 -1.21 -15.25 10.10
N ALA A 60 -1.20 -14.16 10.87
CA ALA A 60 -1.55 -12.84 10.36
C ALA A 60 -0.57 -12.36 9.28
N THR A 61 0.73 -12.65 9.44
CA THR A 61 1.77 -12.35 8.45
C THR A 61 1.60 -13.20 7.19
N ASP A 62 1.34 -14.51 7.33
CA ASP A 62 1.04 -15.40 6.21
C ASP A 62 -0.16 -14.89 5.40
N ALA A 63 -1.23 -14.51 6.10
CA ALA A 63 -2.43 -13.95 5.46
C ALA A 63 -2.15 -12.61 4.76
N LEU A 64 -1.27 -11.76 5.30
CA LEU A 64 -0.87 -10.52 4.64
C LEU A 64 -0.10 -10.80 3.35
N LEU A 65 0.87 -11.71 3.39
CA LEU A 65 1.67 -12.07 2.22
C LEU A 65 0.82 -12.72 1.13
N GLU A 66 -0.10 -13.61 1.50
CA GLU A 66 -1.00 -14.24 0.53
C GLU A 66 -1.86 -13.22 -0.20
N ARG A 67 -2.48 -12.27 0.53
CA ARG A 67 -3.24 -11.18 -0.09
C ARG A 67 -2.37 -10.32 -1.01
N ALA A 68 -1.15 -9.99 -0.59
CA ALA A 68 -0.23 -9.21 -1.42
C ALA A 68 0.13 -9.94 -2.72
N ARG A 69 0.38 -11.26 -2.66
CA ARG A 69 0.65 -12.09 -3.84
C ARG A 69 -0.54 -12.10 -4.80
N VAL A 70 -1.75 -12.31 -4.30
CA VAL A 70 -2.97 -12.30 -5.13
C VAL A 70 -3.14 -10.96 -5.85
N VAL A 71 -2.99 -9.83 -5.14
CA VAL A 71 -3.15 -8.49 -5.73
C VAL A 71 -2.08 -8.22 -6.79
N VAL A 72 -0.83 -8.61 -6.55
CA VAL A 72 0.23 -8.47 -7.56
C VAL A 72 -0.02 -9.40 -8.76
N GLY A 73 -0.51 -10.62 -8.53
CA GLY A 73 -0.92 -11.53 -9.60
C GLY A 73 -2.00 -10.91 -10.50
N GLN A 74 -3.04 -10.32 -9.90
CA GLN A 74 -4.08 -9.60 -10.64
C GLN A 74 -3.54 -8.41 -11.45
N LEU A 75 -2.57 -7.67 -10.90
CA LEU A 75 -1.93 -6.56 -11.61
C LEU A 75 -1.14 -7.03 -12.84
N LEU A 76 -0.54 -8.22 -12.75
CA LEU A 76 0.32 -8.80 -13.78
C LEU A 76 -0.41 -9.78 -14.71
N ASP A 77 -1.73 -9.96 -14.53
CA ASP A 77 -2.56 -10.92 -15.25
C ASP A 77 -2.02 -12.36 -15.19
N ALA A 78 -1.56 -12.76 -14.00
CA ALA A 78 -0.99 -14.08 -13.70
C ALA A 78 -1.98 -15.04 -13.03
#